data_AF-A0A917HL85-F1
#
_entry.id   AF-A0A917HL85-F1
#
_cell.length_a   1.000
_cell.length_b   1.000
_cell.length_c   1.000
_cell.angle_alpha   90.00
_cell.angle_beta   90.00
_cell.angle_gamma   90.00
#
_symmetry.space_group_name_H-M   'P 1'
#
loop_
_entity.id
_entity.type
_entity.pdbx_description
1 polymer ?
#
loop_
_entity_poly.entity_id
_entity_poly.type
_entity_poly.pdbx_seq_one_letter_code
_entity_poly.pdbx_strand_id
1 'polypeptide(L)'
;MPFGNIGIGGLVLILIIALIIFGPSKLPELGRAFGRTLSEFKGATRGLVNGTDGDRDSEQERDRKEGEPQLQQQQASTAADK
;
A
#
# COMPACT_ATOMS: atom_id res chain seq x y z
N MET A 1 -45.92 6.71 8.00
CA MET A 1 -44.96 6.00 8.87
C MET A 1 -43.59 6.68 8.71
N PRO A 2 -43.07 7.41 9.72
CA PRO A 2 -41.99 8.39 9.55
C PRO A 2 -40.55 7.85 9.67
N PHE A 3 -40.33 6.53 9.71
CA PHE A 3 -39.01 5.94 10.01
C PHE A 3 -38.32 5.25 8.82
N GLY A 4 -38.90 5.30 7.62
CA GLY A 4 -38.37 4.59 6.44
C GLY A 4 -37.11 5.19 5.81
N ASN A 5 -36.69 6.39 6.23
CA ASN A 5 -35.59 7.13 5.62
C ASN A 5 -34.39 7.33 6.57
N ILE A 6 -34.23 6.48 7.59
CA ILE A 6 -32.96 6.37 8.35
C ILE A 6 -31.95 5.65 7.45
N GLY A 7 -31.61 6.28 6.33
CA GLY A 7 -30.54 5.87 5.45
C GLY A 7 -29.25 6.57 5.84
N ILE A 8 -28.52 7.04 4.83
CA ILE A 8 -27.24 7.74 4.99
C ILE A 8 -27.33 8.90 5.99
N GLY A 9 -28.46 9.62 6.05
CA GLY A 9 -28.65 10.74 6.98
C GLY A 9 -28.55 10.37 8.46
N GLY A 10 -29.06 9.19 8.86
CA GLY A 10 -28.94 8.69 10.24
C GLY A 10 -27.50 8.29 10.58
N LEU A 11 -26.81 7.66 9.64
CA LEU A 11 -25.41 7.26 9.80
C LEU A 11 -24.51 8.50 9.95
N VAL A 12 -24.73 9.55 9.15
CA VAL A 12 -23.98 10.80 9.25
C VAL A 12 -24.19 11.48 10.61
N LEU A 13 -25.41 11.49 11.16
CA LEU A 13 -25.67 12.06 12.48
C LEU A 13 -24.87 11.35 13.58
N ILE A 14 -24.88 10.02 13.58
CA ILE A 14 -24.09 9.22 14.54
C ILE A 14 -22.60 9.49 14.36
N LEU A 15 -22.13 9.58 13.10
CA LEU A 15 -20.74 9.85 12.79
C LEU A 15 -20.32 11.24 13.30
N ILE A 16 -21.14 12.28 13.17
CA ILE A 16 -20.85 13.60 13.73
C ILE A 16 -20.70 13.55 15.25
N ILE A 17 -21.60 12.87 15.97
CA ILE A 17 -21.51 12.73 17.44
C ILE A 17 -20.22 11.98 17.82
N ALA A 18 -19.92 10.89 17.12
CA ALA A 18 -18.67 10.15 17.31
C ALA A 18 -17.43 11.01 17.01
N LEU A 19 -17.49 11.87 15.99
CA LEU A 19 -16.41 12.80 15.65
C LEU A 19 -16.22 13.92 16.68
N ILE A 20 -17.26 14.32 17.40
CA ILE A 20 -17.10 15.29 18.49
C ILE A 20 -16.36 14.64 19.67
N ILE A 21 -16.68 13.39 20.00
CA ILE A 21 -16.07 12.66 21.11
C ILE A 21 -14.64 12.22 20.76
N PHE A 22 -14.45 11.61 19.59
CA PHE A 22 -13.17 11.04 19.16
C PHE A 22 -12.31 12.02 18.36
N GLY A 23 -12.89 13.00 17.67
CA GLY A 23 -12.19 13.91 16.76
C GLY A 23 -12.09 13.39 15.31
N PRO A 24 -12.19 14.27 14.29
CA PRO A 24 -12.10 13.90 12.87
C PRO A 24 -10.74 13.32 12.47
N SER A 25 -9.67 13.64 13.20
CA SER A 25 -8.33 13.10 12.94
C SER A 25 -8.15 11.67 13.44
N LYS A 26 -8.99 11.18 14.37
CA LYS A 26 -8.84 9.84 14.95
C LYS A 26 -9.41 8.73 14.09
N LEU A 27 -10.52 8.96 13.37
CA LEU A 27 -11.04 7.98 12.41
C LEU A 27 -10.03 7.61 11.30
N PRO A 28 -9.35 8.54 10.61
CA PRO A 28 -8.36 8.18 9.59
C PRO A 28 -7.09 7.58 10.18
N GLU A 29 -6.69 7.99 11.38
CA GLU A 29 -5.55 7.40 12.11
C GLU A 29 -5.82 5.93 12.46
N LEU A 30 -6.99 5.65 13.05
CA LEU A 30 -7.46 4.29 13.33
C LEU A 30 -7.62 3.49 12.03
N GLY A 31 -8.24 4.05 10.99
CA GLY A 31 -8.41 3.39 9.69
C GLY A 31 -7.08 3.02 9.04
N ARG A 32 -6.03 3.84 9.18
CA ARG A 32 -4.68 3.51 8.71
C ARG A 32 -4.08 2.35 9.51
N ALA A 33 -4.18 2.37 10.83
CA ALA A 33 -3.69 1.29 11.69
C ALA A 33 -4.41 -0.03 11.40
N PHE A 34 -5.74 -0.03 11.43
CA PHE A 34 -6.56 -1.19 11.08
C PHE A 34 -6.34 -1.66 9.64
N GLY A 35 -6.13 -0.75 8.70
CA GLY A 35 -5.85 -1.08 7.30
C GLY A 35 -4.54 -1.82 7.10
N ARG A 36 -3.48 -1.46 7.85
CA ARG A 36 -2.21 -2.20 7.84
C ARG A 36 -2.41 -3.61 8.39
N THR A 37 -3.05 -3.74 9.56
CA THR A 37 -3.36 -5.05 10.15
C THR A 37 -4.21 -5.90 9.23
N LEU A 38 -5.24 -5.34 8.60
CA LEU A 38 -6.11 -6.08 7.67
C LEU A 38 -5.37 -6.46 6.39
N SER A 39 -4.45 -5.64 5.90
CA SER A 39 -3.61 -5.96 4.72
C SER A 39 -2.69 -7.14 5.00
N GLU A 40 -2.03 -7.15 6.16
CA GLU A 40 -1.17 -8.25 6.60
C GLU A 40 -2.00 -9.51 6.90
N PHE A 41 -3.13 -9.36 7.60
CA PHE A 41 -4.06 -10.45 7.87
C PHE A 41 -4.61 -11.07 6.57
N LYS A 42 -4.94 -10.24 5.56
CA LYS A 42 -5.36 -10.71 4.23
C LYS A 42 -4.24 -11.48 3.52
N GLY A 43 -3.00 -11.01 3.60
CA GLY A 43 -1.84 -11.70 3.04
C GLY A 43 -1.62 -13.07 3.68
N ALA A 44 -1.60 -13.12 5.02
CA ALA A 44 -1.46 -14.35 5.77
C ALA A 44 -2.63 -15.32 5.51
N THR A 45 -3.87 -14.82 5.54
CA THR A 45 -5.06 -15.62 5.27
C THR A 45 -5.07 -16.13 3.82
N ARG A 46 -4.60 -15.36 2.84
CA ARG A 46 -4.45 -15.82 1.45
C ARG A 46 -3.48 -17.00 1.36
N GLY A 47 -2.32 -16.94 2.04
CA GLY A 47 -1.38 -18.06 2.07
C GLY A 47 -1.96 -19.32 2.71
N LEU A 48 -2.83 -19.15 3.71
CA LEU A 48 -3.52 -20.27 4.38
C LEU A 48 -4.69 -20.84 3.55
N VAL A 49 -5.47 -19.98 2.90
CA VAL A 49 -6.64 -20.38 2.10
C VAL A 49 -6.23 -20.95 0.73
N ASN A 50 -5.12 -20.46 0.16
CA ASN A 50 -4.56 -20.94 -1.10
C ASN A 50 -3.48 -22.02 -0.87
N GLY A 51 -3.59 -22.85 0.17
CA GLY A 51 -2.72 -24.01 0.41
C GLY A 51 -2.74 -25.09 -0.70
N THR A 52 -3.00 -24.74 -1.96
CA THR A 52 -2.89 -25.61 -3.12
C THR A 52 -2.37 -24.90 -4.39
N ASP A 53 -2.41 -23.56 -4.55
CA ASP A 53 -1.93 -22.95 -5.80
C ASP A 53 -1.31 -21.54 -5.63
N GLY A 54 0.02 -21.50 -5.82
CA GLY A 54 0.71 -20.48 -6.61
C GLY A 54 0.98 -19.11 -6.00
N ASP A 55 2.20 -18.92 -5.50
CA ASP A 55 2.90 -17.64 -5.36
C ASP A 55 2.67 -16.73 -6.56
N ARG A 56 2.09 -15.54 -6.36
CA ARG A 56 2.39 -14.31 -7.10
C ARG A 56 2.07 -13.06 -6.27
N ASP A 57 2.95 -12.09 -6.40
CA ASP A 57 2.81 -10.66 -6.10
C ASP A 57 3.19 -10.20 -4.69
N SER A 58 4.44 -9.74 -4.55
CA SER A 58 4.72 -8.30 -4.32
C SER A 58 6.22 -8.03 -4.42
N GLU A 59 6.68 -7.86 -5.64
CA GLU A 59 7.94 -7.21 -5.98
C GLU A 59 7.89 -5.77 -5.45
N GLN A 60 8.56 -5.52 -4.33
CA GLN A 60 8.86 -4.17 -3.86
C GLN A 60 10.28 -3.81 -4.28
N GLU A 61 10.53 -3.86 -5.59
CA GLU A 61 11.73 -3.33 -6.21
C GLU A 61 11.53 -1.82 -6.45
N ARG A 62 11.84 -0.99 -5.44
CA ARG A 62 11.99 0.47 -5.59
C ARG A 62 13.07 1.05 -4.68
N ASP A 63 14.25 0.44 -4.60
CA ASP A 63 15.43 1.13 -4.04
C ASP A 63 16.78 0.64 -4.64
N ARG A 64 16.83 0.51 -5.97
CA ARG A 64 18.11 0.54 -6.72
C ARG A 64 17.96 1.45 -7.91
N LYS A 65 18.11 2.76 -7.67
CA LYS A 65 18.60 3.64 -8.73
C LYS A 65 20.06 3.30 -8.97
N GLU A 66 20.28 2.39 -9.91
CA GLU A 66 21.52 2.26 -10.66
C GLU A 66 21.83 3.60 -11.32
N GLY A 67 22.68 4.38 -10.65
CA GLY A 67 23.48 5.37 -11.34
C GLY A 67 24.77 4.68 -11.74
N GLU A 68 24.83 4.14 -12.96
CA GLU A 68 26.07 3.89 -13.70
C GLU A 68 25.77 3.45 -15.14
N PRO A 69 26.26 4.22 -16.12
CA PRO A 69 26.90 3.57 -17.26
C PRO A 69 28.37 3.99 -17.33
N GLN A 70 29.23 3.23 -16.63
CA GLN A 70 30.64 3.08 -17.02
C GLN A 70 30.69 2.15 -18.24
N LEU A 71 30.66 2.74 -19.43
CA LEU A 71 31.03 2.06 -20.66
C LEU A 71 32.06 2.90 -21.41
N GLN A 72 33.27 2.36 -21.47
CA GLN A 72 33.94 2.17 -22.75
C GLN A 72 34.40 3.46 -23.48
N GLN A 73 35.39 4.16 -22.94
CA GLN A 73 36.33 4.90 -23.81
C GLN A 73 37.76 5.00 -23.25
N GLN A 74 38.08 4.14 -22.28
CA GLN A 74 39.44 3.88 -21.82
C GLN A 74 39.95 2.57 -22.45
N GLN A 75 39.79 2.47 -23.76
CA GLN A 75 40.62 1.67 -24.66
C GLN A 75 41.15 2.72 -25.65
N ALA A 76 42.09 3.56 -25.26
CA ALA A 76 43.50 3.21 -25.25
C ALA A 76 43.82 2.36 -26.50
N SER A 77 44.20 3.00 -27.59
CA SER A 77 45.60 3.36 -27.82
C SER A 77 46.48 2.12 -27.88
N THR A 78 46.35 1.31 -28.94
CA THR A 78 47.41 0.47 -29.53
C THR A 78 46.96 0.10 -30.95
N ALA A 79 47.05 1.03 -31.88
CA ALA A 79 46.96 0.77 -33.33
C ALA A 79 47.51 1.97 -34.12
N ALA A 80 48.65 2.49 -33.68
CA ALA A 80 49.56 3.28 -34.49
C ALA A 80 50.97 2.85 -34.06
N ASP A 81 51.81 2.49 -35.03
CA ASP A 81 53.24 2.22 -34.85
C ASP A 81 53.64 0.83 -34.30
N LYS A 82 53.64 -0.20 -35.16
CA LYS A 82 54.85 -0.90 -35.64
C LYS A 82 54.53 -2.12 -36.51
#